data_AF-A0A8T3QRE9-F1
#
_entry.id   AF-A0A8T3QRE9-F1
#
_cell.length_a   1.000
_cell.length_b   1.000
_cell.length_c   1.000
_cell.angle_alpha   90.00
_cell.angle_beta   90.00
_cell.angle_gamma   90.00
#
_symmetry.space_group_name_H-M   'P 1'
#
loop_
_entity.id
_entity.type
_entity.pdbx_description
1 polymer ?
#
loop_
_entity_poly.entity_id
_entity_poly.type
_entity_poly.pdbx_seq_one_letter_code
_entity_poly.pdbx_strand_id
1 'polypeptide(L)'
;MDDFILLARVLIAVGLTLLLVMLRLDSERFGTAEYYEATRDGERPRLRRRLAWYGLGVGLVIALLFLHPAPQAELFLGSGNRIGAVLGGLAYGGLGVAQAVAFATYRYRRIRFPNTSSYPGALLNSTVTAFIDEAAFRGAIFGLLLSIGVDVLLANLIQTLLYALTTRLGAPKRDRYLLFLTLGMGFLGGWLTSVTGGIAASFLGHAVTRFAVFLGTGHTGQTMPRGREIEEIEKRRRPPEGWRIIGSRESRESASRDR
;
A
#
# COMPACT_ATOMS: atom_id res chain seq x y z
N MET A 1 17.82 -8.85 -38.49
CA MET A 1 17.34 -7.50 -38.11
C MET A 1 16.23 -7.62 -37.08
N ASP A 2 15.30 -8.55 -37.27
CA ASP A 2 14.17 -8.78 -36.36
C ASP A 2 14.59 -9.24 -34.96
N ASP A 3 15.60 -10.12 -34.83
CA ASP A 3 16.11 -10.55 -33.51
C ASP A 3 16.71 -9.40 -32.70
N PHE A 4 17.37 -8.45 -33.38
CA PHE A 4 17.93 -7.27 -32.74
C PHE A 4 16.83 -6.34 -32.23
N ILE A 5 15.76 -6.16 -33.02
CA ILE A 5 14.60 -5.35 -32.61
C ILE A 5 13.89 -6.02 -31.42
N LEU A 6 13.73 -7.34 -31.44
CA LEU A 6 13.14 -8.11 -30.35
C LEU A 6 13.96 -7.93 -29.06
N LEU A 7 15.28 -8.12 -29.14
CA LEU A 7 16.19 -7.92 -28.01
C LEU A 7 16.10 -6.50 -27.45
N ALA A 8 16.13 -5.48 -28.32
CA ALA A 8 16.03 -4.09 -27.90
C ALA A 8 14.70 -3.81 -27.16
N ARG A 9 13.58 -4.35 -27.67
CA ARG A 9 12.26 -4.20 -27.03
C ARG A 9 12.19 -4.84 -25.65
N VAL A 10 12.78 -6.03 -25.47
CA VAL A 10 12.88 -6.70 -24.17
C VAL A 10 13.76 -5.90 -23.21
N LEU A 11 14.93 -5.43 -23.64
CA LEU A 11 15.81 -4.61 -22.81
C LEU A 11 15.16 -3.29 -22.37
N ILE A 12 14.42 -2.63 -23.27
CA ILE A 12 13.62 -1.44 -22.93
C ILE A 12 12.57 -1.79 -21.88
N ALA A 13 11.86 -2.91 -22.03
CA ALA A 13 10.87 -3.34 -21.04
C ALA A 13 11.49 -3.62 -19.66
N VAL A 14 12.68 -4.23 -19.61
CA VAL A 14 13.44 -4.38 -18.36
C VAL A 14 13.74 -3.01 -17.74
N GLY A 15 14.23 -2.06 -18.55
CA GLY A 15 14.50 -0.69 -18.10
C GLY A 15 13.26 0.02 -17.53
N LEU A 16 12.13 -0.07 -18.24
CA LEU A 16 10.84 0.49 -17.78
C LEU A 16 10.36 -0.17 -16.48
N THR A 17 10.57 -1.48 -16.34
CA THR A 17 10.23 -2.22 -15.11
C THR A 17 11.06 -1.73 -13.93
N LEU A 18 12.37 -1.54 -14.12
CA LEU A 18 13.25 -0.98 -13.09
C LEU A 18 12.85 0.47 -12.73
N LEU A 19 12.41 1.27 -13.71
CA LEU A 19 11.87 2.61 -13.45
C LEU A 19 10.58 2.57 -12.62
N LEU A 20 9.69 1.60 -12.85
CA LEU A 20 8.50 1.40 -12.00
C LEU A 20 8.88 1.03 -10.56
N VAL A 21 9.88 0.16 -10.38
CA VAL A 21 10.42 -0.22 -9.07
C VAL A 21 11.02 1.01 -8.36
N MET A 22 11.78 1.84 -9.08
CA MET A 22 12.32 3.11 -8.54
C MET A 22 11.21 4.10 -8.20
N LEU A 23 10.20 4.22 -9.06
CA LEU A 23 9.03 5.07 -8.82
C LEU A 23 8.28 4.64 -7.55
N ARG A 24 8.23 3.33 -7.27
CA ARG A 24 7.69 2.81 -6.00
C ARG A 24 8.56 3.19 -4.81
N LEU A 25 9.88 3.04 -4.91
CA LEU A 25 10.82 3.42 -3.85
C LEU A 25 10.72 4.89 -3.46
N ASP A 26 10.43 5.77 -4.42
CA ASP A 26 10.30 7.21 -4.21
C ASP A 26 8.86 7.68 -3.95
N SER A 27 7.88 6.77 -3.87
CA SER A 27 6.45 7.10 -3.67
C SER A 27 6.17 8.00 -2.46
N GLU A 28 6.99 7.94 -1.41
CA GLU A 28 6.90 8.81 -0.24
C GLU A 28 7.12 10.29 -0.61
N ARG A 29 8.08 10.59 -1.50
CA ARG A 29 8.38 11.96 -1.96
C ARG A 29 7.22 12.58 -2.75
N PHE A 30 6.41 11.73 -3.39
CA PHE A 30 5.24 12.13 -4.14
C PHE A 30 3.94 12.15 -3.31
N GLY A 31 4.02 11.73 -2.04
CA GLY A 31 2.87 11.66 -1.14
C GLY A 31 1.84 10.60 -1.55
N THR A 32 2.30 9.54 -2.23
CA THR A 32 1.49 8.38 -2.67
C THR A 32 1.85 7.10 -1.92
N ALA A 33 2.88 7.12 -1.06
CA ALA A 33 3.18 6.01 -0.16
C ALA A 33 1.92 5.65 0.66
N GLU A 34 1.62 4.36 0.79
CA GLU A 34 0.58 3.81 1.68
C GLU A 34 -0.79 4.56 1.60
N TYR A 35 -1.25 5.11 2.73
CA TYR A 35 -2.58 5.71 2.93
C TYR A 35 -2.53 7.24 3.01
N TYR A 36 -1.44 7.84 2.55
CA TYR A 36 -1.21 9.27 2.74
C TYR A 36 -2.41 10.06 2.23
N GLU A 37 -2.89 10.95 3.06
CA GLU A 37 -3.94 11.97 2.90
C GLU A 37 -3.47 13.21 3.69
N ALA A 38 -2.62 12.98 4.71
CA ALA A 38 -1.73 13.94 5.34
C ALA A 38 -0.31 13.33 5.47
N THR A 39 0.75 14.14 5.38
CA THR A 39 2.11 13.72 5.73
C THR A 39 2.20 13.35 7.21
N ARG A 40 3.34 12.76 7.62
CA ARG A 40 3.66 12.48 9.02
C ARG A 40 3.47 13.69 9.96
N ASP A 41 3.55 14.90 9.41
CA ASP A 41 3.40 16.18 10.13
C ASP A 41 2.02 16.83 9.94
N GLY A 42 1.06 16.14 9.31
CA GLY A 42 -0.31 16.62 9.12
C GLY A 42 -0.57 17.46 7.86
N GLU A 43 0.44 17.71 7.02
CA GLU A 43 0.28 18.52 5.80
C GLU A 43 -0.35 17.72 4.66
N ARG A 44 -1.29 18.33 3.92
CA ARG A 44 -1.84 17.70 2.72
C ARG A 44 -0.76 17.63 1.63
N PRO A 45 -0.49 16.46 1.04
CA PRO A 45 0.47 16.34 -0.04
C PRO A 45 0.04 17.15 -1.27
N ARG A 46 1.01 17.79 -1.92
CA ARG A 46 0.78 18.66 -3.08
C ARG A 46 0.18 17.85 -4.23
N LEU A 47 -1.05 18.20 -4.65
CA LEU A 47 -1.80 17.51 -5.72
C LEU A 47 -0.96 17.29 -6.99
N ARG A 48 -0.16 18.29 -7.40
CA ARG A 48 0.73 18.19 -8.56
C ARG A 48 1.71 17.01 -8.49
N ARG A 49 2.29 16.75 -7.31
CA ARG A 49 3.24 15.64 -7.13
C ARG A 49 2.55 14.29 -7.24
N ARG A 50 1.35 14.16 -6.67
CA ARG A 50 0.53 12.93 -6.81
C ARG A 50 0.16 12.65 -8.25
N LEU A 51 -0.35 13.67 -8.96
CA LEU A 51 -0.72 13.54 -10.36
C LEU A 51 0.50 13.18 -11.23
N ALA A 52 1.67 13.74 -10.95
CA ALA A 52 2.90 13.36 -11.63
C ALA A 52 3.26 11.89 -11.40
N TRP A 53 3.13 11.40 -10.16
CA TRP A 53 3.39 9.99 -9.84
C TRP A 53 2.38 9.06 -10.53
N TYR A 54 1.09 9.40 -10.51
CA TYR A 54 0.06 8.63 -11.23
C TYR A 54 0.32 8.62 -12.74
N GLY A 55 0.60 9.79 -13.32
CA GLY A 55 0.89 9.92 -14.75
C GLY A 55 2.12 9.14 -15.18
N LEU A 56 3.22 9.23 -14.40
CA LEU A 56 4.44 8.46 -14.67
C LEU A 56 4.20 6.96 -14.52
N GLY A 57 3.58 6.51 -13.44
CA GLY A 57 3.36 5.08 -13.20
C GLY A 57 2.44 4.46 -14.25
N VAL A 58 1.28 5.06 -14.51
CA VAL A 58 0.37 4.58 -15.55
C VAL A 58 1.01 4.68 -16.93
N GLY A 59 1.72 5.77 -17.22
CA GLY A 59 2.43 5.96 -18.49
C GLY A 59 3.50 4.90 -18.75
N LEU A 60 4.27 4.52 -17.72
CA LEU A 60 5.27 3.43 -17.81
C LEU A 60 4.61 2.06 -18.03
N VAL A 61 3.48 1.78 -17.37
CA VAL A 61 2.71 0.54 -17.61
C VAL A 61 2.16 0.50 -19.03
N ILE A 62 1.63 1.62 -19.53
CA ILE A 62 1.19 1.75 -20.93
C ILE A 62 2.37 1.52 -21.89
N ALA A 63 3.53 2.13 -21.61
CA ALA A 63 4.73 1.92 -22.42
C ALA A 63 5.13 0.44 -22.48
N LEU A 64 5.06 -0.30 -21.35
CA LEU A 64 5.27 -1.74 -21.32
C LEU A 64 4.28 -2.51 -22.20
N LEU A 65 3.00 -2.15 -22.17
CA LEU A 65 1.96 -2.77 -23.01
C LEU A 65 2.21 -2.60 -24.51
N PHE A 66 2.83 -1.50 -24.94
CA PHE A 66 3.11 -1.26 -26.37
C PHE A 66 4.50 -1.76 -26.81
N LEU A 67 5.51 -1.65 -25.94
CA LEU A 67 6.89 -1.94 -26.30
C LEU A 67 7.24 -3.40 -26.10
N HIS A 68 6.70 -4.08 -25.09
CA HIS A 68 6.99 -5.50 -24.90
C HIS A 68 6.37 -6.35 -26.03
N PRO A 69 7.05 -7.40 -26.54
CA PRO A 69 6.52 -8.22 -27.63
C PRO A 69 5.23 -8.98 -27.27
N ALA A 70 5.15 -9.48 -26.03
CA ALA A 70 4.02 -10.29 -25.55
C ALA A 70 3.60 -9.91 -24.11
N PRO A 71 3.11 -8.69 -23.86
CA PRO A 71 2.90 -8.16 -22.50
C PRO A 71 1.85 -8.94 -21.69
N GLN A 72 0.82 -9.47 -22.36
CA GLN A 72 -0.24 -10.22 -21.68
C GLN A 72 0.19 -11.66 -21.37
N ALA A 73 0.92 -12.29 -22.30
CA ALA A 73 1.32 -13.69 -22.19
C ALA A 73 2.55 -13.87 -21.29
N GLU A 74 3.54 -12.97 -21.39
CA GLU A 74 4.81 -13.10 -20.66
C GLU A 74 4.85 -12.24 -19.40
N LEU A 75 4.23 -11.05 -19.41
CA LEU A 75 4.25 -10.13 -18.27
C LEU A 75 2.94 -10.09 -17.49
N PHE A 76 1.98 -10.97 -17.80
CA PHE A 76 0.68 -11.05 -17.11
C PHE A 76 -0.09 -9.70 -17.07
N LEU A 77 0.24 -8.75 -17.96
CA LEU A 77 -0.36 -7.42 -18.04
C LEU A 77 -1.73 -7.48 -18.74
N GLY A 78 -2.63 -8.26 -18.16
CA GLY A 78 -3.97 -8.50 -18.65
C GLY A 78 -4.91 -8.92 -17.51
N SER A 79 -6.16 -9.20 -17.89
CA SER A 79 -7.16 -9.66 -16.92
C SER A 79 -7.06 -11.15 -16.59
N GLY A 80 -6.40 -11.94 -17.43
CA GLY A 80 -6.39 -13.40 -17.31
C GLY A 80 -7.79 -14.00 -17.52
N ASN A 81 -8.06 -15.13 -16.87
CA ASN A 81 -9.41 -15.71 -16.81
C ASN A 81 -10.35 -14.73 -16.09
N ARG A 82 -11.31 -14.16 -16.82
CA ARG A 82 -12.22 -13.11 -16.31
C ARG A 82 -13.02 -13.55 -15.08
N ILE A 83 -13.59 -14.77 -15.10
CA ILE A 83 -14.38 -15.29 -13.98
C ILE A 83 -13.47 -15.52 -12.77
N GLY A 84 -12.32 -16.15 -13.00
CA GLY A 84 -11.30 -16.36 -11.97
C GLY A 84 -10.80 -15.03 -11.38
N ALA A 85 -10.64 -14.00 -12.22
CA ALA A 85 -10.16 -12.70 -11.79
C ALA A 85 -11.17 -11.95 -10.92
N VAL A 86 -12.45 -11.98 -11.29
CA VAL A 86 -13.51 -11.36 -10.48
C VAL A 86 -13.71 -12.11 -9.18
N LEU A 87 -13.93 -13.44 -9.23
CA LEU A 87 -14.17 -14.22 -8.02
C LEU A 87 -12.96 -14.25 -7.09
N GLY A 88 -11.77 -14.48 -7.66
CA GLY A 88 -10.50 -14.47 -6.94
C GLY A 88 -10.20 -13.09 -6.35
N GLY A 89 -10.41 -12.02 -7.11
CA GLY A 89 -10.21 -10.66 -6.64
C GLY A 89 -11.19 -10.24 -5.54
N LEU A 90 -12.46 -10.66 -5.62
CA LEU A 90 -13.45 -10.43 -4.56
C LEU A 90 -13.14 -11.24 -3.30
N ALA A 91 -12.76 -12.51 -3.44
CA ALA A 91 -12.35 -13.35 -2.31
C ALA A 91 -11.09 -12.79 -1.62
N TYR A 92 -10.08 -12.44 -2.42
CA TYR A 92 -8.83 -11.83 -1.93
C TYR A 92 -9.08 -10.47 -1.28
N GLY A 93 -9.94 -9.64 -1.88
CA GLY A 93 -10.40 -8.39 -1.28
C GLY A 93 -11.15 -8.61 0.03
N GLY A 94 -12.03 -9.61 0.10
CA GLY A 94 -12.76 -9.99 1.31
C GLY A 94 -11.84 -10.44 2.44
N LEU A 95 -10.81 -11.22 2.14
CA LEU A 95 -9.74 -11.56 3.09
C LEU A 95 -9.03 -10.31 3.60
N GLY A 96 -8.73 -9.37 2.70
CA GLY A 96 -8.16 -8.07 3.05
C GLY A 96 -9.05 -7.23 3.96
N VAL A 97 -10.36 -7.16 3.68
CA VAL A 97 -11.34 -6.47 4.54
C VAL A 97 -11.40 -7.13 5.92
N ALA A 98 -11.53 -8.45 5.98
CA ALA A 98 -11.58 -9.20 7.24
C ALA A 98 -10.32 -8.97 8.07
N GLN A 99 -9.14 -8.99 7.42
CA GLN A 99 -7.87 -8.69 8.05
C GLN A 99 -7.80 -7.25 8.56
N ALA A 100 -8.23 -6.26 7.76
CA ALA A 100 -8.23 -4.86 8.15
C ALA A 100 -9.13 -4.59 9.36
N VAL A 101 -10.34 -5.18 9.37
CA VAL A 101 -11.28 -5.12 10.49
C VAL A 101 -10.69 -5.80 11.72
N ALA A 102 -10.16 -7.02 11.58
CA ALA A 102 -9.55 -7.76 12.68
C ALA A 102 -8.38 -6.97 13.31
N PHE A 103 -7.52 -6.39 12.47
CA PHE A 103 -6.43 -5.54 12.92
C PHE A 103 -6.95 -4.32 13.67
N ALA A 104 -7.93 -3.59 13.11
CA ALA A 104 -8.50 -2.42 13.75
C ALA A 104 -9.15 -2.76 15.11
N THR A 105 -9.95 -3.82 15.17
CA THR A 105 -10.59 -4.28 16.40
C THR A 105 -9.58 -4.74 17.44
N TYR A 106 -8.55 -5.49 17.05
CA TYR A 106 -7.51 -5.94 17.97
C TYR A 106 -6.64 -4.78 18.49
N ARG A 107 -6.21 -3.89 17.58
CA ARG A 107 -5.25 -2.81 17.86
C ARG A 107 -5.89 -1.61 18.56
N TYR A 108 -7.09 -1.23 18.13
CA TYR A 108 -7.78 0.00 18.57
C TYR A 108 -9.04 -0.26 19.39
N ARG A 109 -9.48 -1.51 19.52
CA ARG A 109 -10.75 -1.90 20.17
C ARG A 109 -12.02 -1.33 19.51
N ARG A 110 -11.87 -0.66 18.36
CA ARG A 110 -12.95 -0.10 17.54
C ARG A 110 -12.46 0.12 16.11
N ILE A 111 -13.40 0.20 15.17
CA ILE A 111 -13.12 0.73 13.84
C ILE A 111 -13.03 2.26 13.95
N ARG A 112 -12.01 2.86 13.34
CA ARG A 112 -11.80 4.30 13.36
C ARG A 112 -12.05 4.85 11.97
N PHE A 113 -13.25 5.35 11.71
CA PHE A 113 -13.53 5.91 10.38
C PHE A 113 -12.81 7.26 10.20
N PRO A 114 -12.12 7.48 9.06
CA PRO A 114 -11.54 8.77 8.74
C PRO A 114 -12.64 9.78 8.37
N ASN A 115 -12.28 11.06 8.26
CA ASN A 115 -13.17 12.11 7.79
C ASN A 115 -13.68 11.77 6.37
N THR A 116 -14.98 11.92 6.12
CA THR A 116 -15.61 11.59 4.83
C THR A 116 -15.04 12.38 3.66
N SER A 117 -14.55 13.59 3.89
CA SER A 117 -13.87 14.41 2.86
C SER A 117 -12.59 13.76 2.30
N SER A 118 -12.00 12.81 3.03
CA SER A 118 -10.81 12.06 2.63
C SER A 118 -11.11 10.81 1.80
N TYR A 119 -12.38 10.43 1.60
CA TYR A 119 -12.70 9.16 0.95
C TYR A 119 -12.38 9.16 -0.54
N PRO A 120 -12.70 10.21 -1.33
CA PRO A 120 -12.40 10.23 -2.75
C PRO A 120 -10.90 10.17 -3.05
N GLY A 121 -10.10 10.91 -2.28
CA GLY A 121 -8.64 10.94 -2.42
C GLY A 121 -8.01 9.60 -2.06
N ALA A 122 -8.42 9.01 -0.95
CA ALA A 122 -7.95 7.70 -0.51
C ALA A 122 -8.36 6.57 -1.48
N LEU A 123 -9.58 6.60 -2.02
CA LEU A 123 -10.04 5.62 -3.00
C LEU A 123 -9.22 5.69 -4.30
N LEU A 124 -9.03 6.91 -4.84
CA LEU A 124 -8.22 7.13 -6.03
C LEU A 124 -6.77 6.68 -5.79
N ASN A 125 -6.17 7.09 -4.66
CA ASN A 125 -4.80 6.73 -4.32
C ASN A 125 -4.65 5.21 -4.17
N SER A 126 -5.58 4.55 -3.47
CA SER A 126 -5.55 3.10 -3.27
C SER A 126 -5.65 2.36 -4.58
N THR A 127 -6.55 2.80 -5.47
CA THR A 127 -6.77 2.18 -6.78
C THR A 127 -5.56 2.36 -7.68
N VAL A 128 -5.11 3.58 -7.92
CA VAL A 128 -4.00 3.85 -8.84
C VAL A 128 -2.69 3.26 -8.33
N THR A 129 -2.45 3.32 -7.02
CA THR A 129 -1.27 2.70 -6.42
C THR A 129 -1.32 1.18 -6.55
N ALA A 130 -2.45 0.54 -6.26
CA ALA A 130 -2.59 -0.90 -6.45
C ALA A 130 -2.38 -1.29 -7.91
N PHE A 131 -2.92 -0.52 -8.87
CA PHE A 131 -2.71 -0.78 -10.29
C PHE A 131 -1.23 -0.77 -10.68
N ILE A 132 -0.51 0.29 -10.31
CA ILE A 132 0.92 0.45 -10.61
C ILE A 132 1.73 -0.64 -9.90
N ASP A 133 1.45 -0.91 -8.62
CA ASP A 133 2.14 -1.93 -7.84
C ASP A 133 1.93 -3.33 -8.45
N GLU A 134 0.70 -3.70 -8.78
CA GLU A 134 0.43 -5.02 -9.35
C GLU A 134 1.03 -5.17 -10.76
N ALA A 135 0.93 -4.14 -11.60
CA ALA A 135 1.57 -4.15 -12.91
C ALA A 135 3.10 -4.26 -12.82
N ALA A 136 3.73 -3.59 -11.87
CA ALA A 136 5.18 -3.63 -11.69
C ALA A 136 5.67 -4.97 -11.11
N PHE A 137 5.06 -5.43 -10.01
CA PHE A 137 5.60 -6.57 -9.24
C PHE A 137 4.99 -7.91 -9.67
N ARG A 138 3.66 -8.00 -9.79
CA ARG A 138 2.95 -9.24 -10.14
C ARG A 138 2.82 -9.42 -11.65
N GLY A 139 2.91 -8.33 -12.40
CA GLY A 139 3.03 -8.34 -13.85
C GLY A 139 4.49 -8.46 -14.28
N ALA A 140 5.17 -7.31 -14.39
CA ALA A 140 6.45 -7.20 -15.06
C ALA A 140 7.60 -7.95 -14.38
N ILE A 141 7.88 -7.73 -13.09
CA ILE A 141 8.96 -8.43 -12.37
C ILE A 141 8.70 -9.94 -12.34
N PHE A 142 7.49 -10.34 -11.96
CA PHE A 142 7.11 -11.76 -11.90
C PHE A 142 7.24 -12.43 -13.28
N GLY A 143 6.70 -11.83 -14.33
CA GLY A 143 6.79 -12.33 -15.70
C GLY A 143 8.21 -12.41 -16.23
N LEU A 144 9.04 -11.40 -15.98
CA LEU A 144 10.46 -11.39 -16.36
C LEU A 144 11.27 -12.48 -15.63
N LEU A 145 10.94 -12.79 -14.37
CA LEU A 145 11.58 -13.89 -13.65
C LEU A 145 11.20 -15.24 -14.27
N LEU A 146 9.93 -15.43 -14.63
CA LEU A 146 9.47 -16.64 -15.31
C LEU A 146 10.10 -16.80 -16.70
N SER A 147 10.27 -15.70 -17.45
CA SER A 147 10.83 -15.76 -18.81
C SER A 147 12.31 -16.17 -18.83
N ILE A 148 13.07 -15.92 -17.76
CA ILE A 148 14.44 -16.41 -17.58
C ILE A 148 14.51 -17.79 -16.92
N GLY A 149 13.37 -18.47 -16.73
CA GLY A 149 13.29 -19.85 -16.25
C GLY A 149 13.26 -20.01 -14.73
N VAL A 150 13.01 -18.94 -13.96
CA VAL A 150 12.76 -19.07 -12.51
C VAL A 150 11.42 -19.79 -12.31
N ASP A 151 11.36 -20.71 -11.36
CA ASP A 151 10.11 -21.40 -11.05
C ASP A 151 9.06 -20.45 -10.44
N VAL A 152 7.79 -20.81 -10.57
CA VAL A 152 6.64 -19.97 -10.14
C VAL A 152 6.70 -19.60 -8.67
N LEU A 153 7.11 -20.53 -7.81
CA LEU A 153 7.12 -20.32 -6.36
C LEU A 153 8.23 -19.33 -5.98
N LEU A 154 9.44 -19.53 -6.51
CA LEU A 154 10.57 -18.66 -6.25
C LEU A 154 10.37 -17.28 -6.88
N ALA A 155 9.83 -17.19 -8.10
CA ALA A 155 9.50 -15.91 -8.72
C ALA A 155 8.48 -15.12 -7.87
N ASN A 156 7.46 -15.80 -7.33
CA ASN A 156 6.48 -15.18 -6.45
C ASN A 156 7.10 -14.71 -5.12
N LEU A 157 8.03 -15.49 -4.55
CA LEU A 157 8.77 -15.10 -3.36
C LEU A 157 9.64 -13.86 -3.62
N ILE A 158 10.42 -13.86 -4.71
CA ILE A 158 11.32 -12.75 -5.06
C ILE A 158 10.54 -11.45 -5.29
N GLN A 159 9.47 -11.47 -6.09
CA GLN A 159 8.67 -10.27 -6.33
C GLN A 159 8.02 -9.74 -5.04
N THR A 160 7.59 -10.65 -4.15
CA THR A 160 6.99 -10.28 -2.86
C THR A 160 8.01 -9.61 -1.95
N LEU A 161 9.23 -10.16 -1.86
CA LEU A 161 10.33 -9.57 -1.09
C LEU A 161 10.74 -8.22 -1.68
N LEU A 162 10.85 -8.11 -3.01
CA LEU A 162 11.18 -6.85 -3.67
C LEU A 162 10.09 -5.80 -3.40
N TYR A 163 8.82 -6.17 -3.42
CA TYR A 163 7.73 -5.28 -3.04
C TYR A 163 7.84 -4.79 -1.59
N ALA A 164 8.10 -5.70 -0.65
CA ALA A 164 8.27 -5.35 0.76
C ALA A 164 9.48 -4.42 1.00
N LEU A 165 10.58 -4.64 0.26
CA LEU A 165 11.77 -3.79 0.32
C LEU A 165 11.49 -2.40 -0.27
N THR A 166 10.84 -2.33 -1.43
CA THR A 166 10.55 -1.06 -2.12
C THR A 166 9.53 -0.20 -1.38
N THR A 167 8.63 -0.81 -0.61
CA THR A 167 7.72 -0.10 0.29
C THR A 167 8.39 0.37 1.59
N ARG A 168 9.63 -0.06 1.87
CA ARG A 168 10.41 0.29 3.07
C ARG A 168 9.71 -0.05 4.38
N LEU A 169 8.80 -1.03 4.38
CA LEU A 169 8.02 -1.41 5.56
C LEU A 169 8.88 -1.96 6.70
N GLY A 170 10.09 -2.47 6.41
CA GLY A 170 11.06 -2.92 7.41
C GLY A 170 11.89 -1.81 8.06
N ALA A 171 11.73 -0.54 7.67
CA ALA A 171 12.52 0.55 8.21
C ALA A 171 12.25 0.79 9.72
N PRO A 172 13.25 1.26 10.50
CA PRO A 172 13.05 1.60 11.90
C PRO A 172 11.88 2.58 12.06
N LYS A 173 11.06 2.35 13.11
CA LYS A 173 9.83 3.12 13.43
C LYS A 173 8.58 2.70 12.65
N ARG A 174 8.61 1.66 11.81
CA ARG A 174 7.40 1.09 11.18
C ARG A 174 6.83 -0.09 11.97
N ASP A 175 5.51 -0.30 11.83
CA ASP A 175 4.82 -1.43 12.46
C ASP A 175 5.18 -2.74 11.74
N ARG A 176 5.75 -3.70 12.49
CA ARG A 176 6.12 -5.02 11.97
C ARG A 176 4.91 -5.79 11.45
N TYR A 177 3.72 -5.53 11.99
CA TYR A 177 2.49 -6.15 11.50
C TYR A 177 2.25 -5.83 10.02
N LEU A 178 2.45 -4.58 9.61
CA LEU A 178 2.27 -4.18 8.21
C LEU A 178 3.28 -4.89 7.30
N LEU A 179 4.51 -5.13 7.75
CA LEU A 179 5.49 -5.90 7.00
C LEU A 179 5.01 -7.34 6.77
N PHE A 180 4.58 -8.05 7.82
CA PHE A 180 4.07 -9.42 7.69
C PHE A 180 2.80 -9.49 6.85
N LEU A 181 1.91 -8.52 7.02
CA LEU A 181 0.71 -8.39 6.20
C LEU A 181 1.07 -8.23 4.72
N THR A 182 2.00 -7.34 4.39
CA THR A 182 2.43 -7.10 3.02
C THR A 182 3.13 -8.32 2.42
N LEU A 183 3.93 -9.05 3.19
CA LEU A 183 4.53 -10.30 2.72
C LEU A 183 3.46 -11.38 2.47
N GLY A 184 2.56 -11.61 3.41
CA GLY A 184 1.51 -12.64 3.27
C GLY A 184 0.54 -12.34 2.14
N MET A 185 -0.01 -11.12 2.11
CA MET A 185 -0.91 -10.69 1.04
C MET A 185 -0.20 -10.59 -0.31
N GLY A 186 1.05 -10.11 -0.33
CA GLY A 186 1.83 -10.02 -1.57
C GLY A 186 2.11 -11.38 -2.20
N PHE A 187 2.40 -12.38 -1.36
CA PHE A 187 2.59 -13.76 -1.80
C PHE A 187 1.27 -14.39 -2.31
N LEU A 188 0.16 -14.18 -1.59
CA LEU A 188 -1.17 -14.60 -2.05
C LEU A 188 -1.56 -13.93 -3.37
N GLY A 189 -1.25 -12.64 -3.52
CA GLY A 189 -1.51 -11.88 -4.73
C GLY A 189 -0.76 -12.44 -5.94
N GLY A 190 0.54 -12.74 -5.81
CA GLY A 190 1.29 -13.34 -6.92
C GLY A 190 0.90 -14.77 -7.24
N TRP A 191 0.49 -15.56 -6.24
CA TRP A 191 -0.15 -16.87 -6.48
C TRP A 191 -1.46 -16.71 -7.25
N LEU A 192 -2.27 -15.72 -6.89
CA LEU A 192 -3.52 -15.45 -7.58
C LEU A 192 -3.25 -15.05 -9.05
N THR A 193 -2.27 -14.18 -9.29
CA THR A 193 -1.86 -13.78 -10.65
C THR A 193 -1.41 -14.98 -11.50
N SER A 194 -0.65 -15.91 -10.93
CA SER A 194 -0.17 -17.09 -11.67
C SER A 194 -1.31 -18.03 -12.04
N VAL A 195 -2.29 -18.22 -11.14
CA VAL A 195 -3.44 -19.09 -11.38
C VAL A 195 -4.46 -18.44 -12.32
N THR A 196 -4.67 -17.12 -12.23
CA THR A 196 -5.62 -16.42 -13.11
C THR A 196 -5.01 -16.06 -14.46
N GLY A 197 -3.68 -16.04 -14.60
CA GLY A 197 -2.99 -15.65 -15.83
C GLY A 197 -3.06 -14.13 -16.09
N GLY A 198 -3.16 -13.32 -15.03
CA GLY A 198 -3.26 -11.86 -15.17
C GLY A 198 -3.39 -11.13 -13.83
N ILE A 199 -3.02 -9.86 -13.81
CA ILE A 199 -2.98 -9.04 -12.59
C ILE A 199 -4.36 -8.58 -12.08
N ALA A 200 -5.44 -8.72 -12.85
CA ALA A 200 -6.74 -8.13 -12.47
C ALA A 200 -7.27 -8.60 -11.10
N ALA A 201 -7.07 -9.88 -10.78
CA ALA A 201 -7.50 -10.48 -9.51
C ALA A 201 -6.73 -9.89 -8.33
N SER A 202 -5.39 -9.86 -8.43
CA SER A 202 -4.51 -9.32 -7.39
C SER A 202 -4.69 -7.81 -7.25
N PHE A 203 -4.90 -7.09 -8.36
CA PHE A 203 -5.23 -5.67 -8.41
C PHE A 203 -6.51 -5.35 -7.64
N LEU A 204 -7.61 -6.05 -7.93
CA LEU A 204 -8.89 -5.80 -7.27
C LEU A 204 -8.76 -6.02 -5.76
N GLY A 205 -8.21 -7.16 -5.34
CA GLY A 205 -8.08 -7.44 -3.92
C GLY A 205 -7.06 -6.54 -3.21
N HIS A 206 -5.97 -6.14 -3.86
CA HIS A 206 -5.01 -5.19 -3.30
C HIS A 206 -5.63 -3.79 -3.13
N ALA A 207 -6.37 -3.29 -4.14
CA ALA A 207 -7.06 -2.01 -4.05
C ALA A 207 -8.08 -2.00 -2.90
N VAL A 208 -8.90 -3.06 -2.79
CA VAL A 208 -9.88 -3.24 -1.71
C VAL A 208 -9.18 -3.32 -0.35
N THR A 209 -8.12 -4.12 -0.22
CA THR A 209 -7.36 -4.26 1.03
C THR A 209 -6.81 -2.93 1.49
N ARG A 210 -6.16 -2.17 0.59
CA ARG A 210 -5.62 -0.85 0.94
C ARG A 210 -6.71 0.09 1.42
N PHE A 211 -7.82 0.16 0.70
CA PHE A 211 -8.92 1.04 1.07
C PHE A 211 -9.58 0.60 2.39
N ALA A 212 -9.72 -0.70 2.63
CA ALA A 212 -10.24 -1.25 3.87
C ALA A 212 -9.34 -0.95 5.09
N VAL A 213 -8.01 -1.03 4.93
CA VAL A 213 -7.07 -0.64 6.00
C VAL A 213 -7.19 0.85 6.30
N PHE A 214 -7.31 1.71 5.28
CA PHE A 214 -7.57 3.14 5.48
C PHE A 214 -8.87 3.38 6.27
N LEU A 215 -9.98 2.76 5.86
CA LEU A 215 -11.28 2.89 6.54
C LEU A 215 -11.27 2.30 7.96
N GLY A 216 -10.58 1.17 8.16
CA GLY A 216 -10.54 0.45 9.43
C GLY A 216 -9.72 1.17 10.49
N THR A 217 -8.58 1.74 10.08
CA THR A 217 -7.60 2.34 10.99
C THR A 217 -7.75 3.85 11.15
N GLY A 218 -8.44 4.52 10.22
CA GLY A 218 -8.74 5.96 10.28
C GLY A 218 -7.53 6.87 10.10
N HIS A 219 -6.37 6.28 9.79
CA HIS A 219 -5.15 7.02 9.61
C HIS A 219 -5.08 7.51 8.16
N THR A 220 -4.93 8.83 8.01
CA THR A 220 -4.56 9.51 6.76
C THR A 220 -3.07 9.32 6.42
N GLY A 221 -2.41 8.36 7.05
CA GLY A 221 -0.97 8.11 6.99
C GLY A 221 -0.66 6.70 7.52
N GLN A 222 0.58 6.44 7.90
CA GLN A 222 0.99 5.10 8.40
C GLN A 222 0.53 4.89 9.84
N THR A 223 0.09 3.67 10.17
CA THR A 223 -0.15 3.29 11.58
C THR A 223 1.19 3.26 12.32
N MET A 224 1.31 4.02 13.40
CA MET A 224 2.54 4.07 14.17
C MET A 224 2.69 2.83 15.06
N PRO A 225 3.94 2.43 15.39
CA PRO A 225 4.17 1.39 16.38
C PRO A 225 3.45 1.70 17.69
N ARG A 226 3.03 0.65 18.39
CA ARG A 226 2.31 0.75 19.66
C ARG A 226 3.06 1.65 20.67
N GLY A 227 2.31 2.54 21.30
CA GLY A 227 2.78 3.55 22.25
C GLY A 227 3.30 4.84 21.62
N ARG A 228 3.26 4.99 20.29
CA ARG A 228 3.78 6.18 19.58
C ARG A 228 2.73 7.02 18.88
N GLU A 229 1.47 6.57 18.85
CA GLU A 229 0.38 7.40 18.34
C GLU A 229 0.15 8.59 19.27
N ILE A 230 -0.14 9.77 18.70
CA ILE A 230 -0.33 11.02 19.46
C ILE A 230 -1.36 10.82 20.58
N GLU A 231 -2.46 10.13 20.29
CA GLU A 231 -3.53 9.87 21.24
C GLU A 231 -3.13 8.85 22.32
N GLU A 232 -2.26 7.88 22.01
CA GLU A 232 -1.73 6.95 23.00
C GLU A 232 -0.74 7.64 23.94
N ILE A 233 0.09 8.54 23.39
CA ILE A 233 0.98 9.41 24.15
C ILE A 233 0.14 10.35 25.03
N GLU A 234 -0.91 10.94 24.47
CA GLU A 234 -1.79 11.85 25.19
C GLU A 234 -2.59 11.12 26.27
N LYS A 235 -3.10 9.92 25.98
CA LYS A 235 -3.75 9.05 26.99
C LYS A 235 -2.81 8.68 28.12
N ARG A 236 -1.51 8.50 27.86
CA ARG A 236 -0.49 8.30 28.91
C ARG A 236 -0.18 9.57 29.71
N ARG A 237 -0.31 10.74 29.09
CA ARG A 237 -0.10 12.05 29.75
C ARG A 237 -1.30 12.50 30.57
N ARG A 238 -2.50 12.06 30.20
CA ARG A 238 -3.74 12.32 30.94
C ARG A 238 -3.80 11.44 32.19
N PRO A 239 -4.37 11.94 33.30
CA PRO A 239 -4.67 11.11 34.47
C PRO A 239 -5.58 9.95 34.07
N PRO A 240 -5.54 8.83 34.82
CA PRO A 240 -6.50 7.75 34.63
C PRO A 240 -7.94 8.28 34.69
N GLU A 241 -8.83 7.65 33.93
CA GLU A 241 -10.26 8.01 33.93
C GLU A 241 -10.80 7.96 35.36
N GLY A 242 -11.44 9.04 35.81
CA GLY A 242 -11.93 9.21 37.18
C GLY A 242 -10.97 9.91 38.16
N TRP A 243 -9.73 10.23 37.76
CA TRP A 243 -8.79 10.96 38.62
C TRP A 243 -8.90 12.47 38.42
N ARG A 244 -9.11 13.20 39.51
CA ARG A 244 -9.12 14.67 39.51
C ARG A 244 -7.68 15.18 39.59
N ILE A 245 -7.29 16.06 38.66
CA ILE A 245 -5.99 16.74 38.72
C ILE A 245 -6.06 17.71 39.91
N ILE A 246 -5.36 17.39 41.00
CA ILE A 246 -5.17 18.35 42.09
C ILE A 246 -4.11 19.34 41.60
N GLY A 247 -4.58 20.43 41.00
CA GLY A 247 -3.70 21.51 40.56
C GLY A 247 -2.98 22.13 41.76
N SER A 248 -1.66 22.23 41.66
CA SER A 248 -0.88 23.12 42.51
C SER A 248 -1.29 24.57 42.21
N ARG A 249 -1.82 25.26 43.22
CA ARG A 249 -1.86 26.73 43.37
C ARG A 249 -3.11 27.52 42.93
N GLU A 250 -4.30 26.92 42.88
CA GLU A 250 -5.57 27.70 42.90
C GLU A 250 -6.26 27.71 44.29
N SER A 251 -5.80 26.89 45.23
CA SER A 251 -6.32 26.84 46.60
C SER A 251 -5.72 27.86 47.57
N ARG A 252 -4.90 28.83 47.09
CA ARG A 252 -4.36 29.90 47.94
C ARG A 252 -5.07 31.25 47.81
N GLU A 253 -5.81 31.51 46.73
CA GLU A 253 -6.52 32.80 46.57
C GLU A 253 -7.89 32.84 47.26
N SER A 254 -8.50 31.68 47.51
CA SER A 254 -9.78 31.59 48.23
C SER A 254 -9.64 31.53 49.75
N ALA A 255 -8.43 31.35 50.29
CA ALA A 255 -8.18 31.26 51.73
C ALA A 255 -7.63 32.55 52.39
N SER A 256 -7.31 33.59 51.60
CA SER A 256 -6.76 34.85 52.11
C SER A 256 -7.70 36.04 52.04
N ARG A 257 -8.99 35.84 51.71
CA ARG A 257 -9.99 36.91 51.67
C ARG A 257 -10.86 37.04 52.92
N ASP A 258 -10.70 36.14 53.89
CA ASP A 258 -11.43 36.16 55.17
C ASP A 258 -10.50 36.30 56.39
N ARG A 259 -9.57 37.26 56.37
CA ARG A 259 -8.92 37.77 57.58
C ARG A 259 -8.82 39.28 57.59
#